data_AF-A0A5S4GBI1-F1
#
_entry.id   AF-A0A5S4GBI1-F1
#
_cell.length_a   1.000
_cell.length_b   1.000
_cell.length_c   1.000
_cell.angle_alpha   90.00
_cell.angle_beta   90.00
_cell.angle_gamma   90.00
#
_symmetry.space_group_name_H-M   'P 1'
#
loop_
_entity.id
_entity.type
_entity.pdbx_description
1 polymer ?
#
loop_
_entity_poly.entity_id
_entity_poly.type
_entity_poly.pdbx_seq_one_letter_code
_entity_poly.pdbx_strand_id
1 'polypeptide(L)'
;MMRAIARAMLSLYPRAWRQRYGDEVGDLIAARPARVRTVIDLIGGAADAWFHHKRIPGAKPLRVPLAAVLSVAGVALWLLWSQGVRAVAGAHGDWATAAGMGGTASGGGAAARLRDLATVLHVGASAMALLSVATLIMTCHTASRHSLYGAVTRMTARRVVVTAVLLALPVALVGLSFYSLTAGHAGPPVGPLGEAMAGGFHTPIILALVLSLPTIASGAPSLSSDVRGAGKLLAVAAVSNAIAWVPVAILMLLGMPGVTWPFVAVAVLSALAGIGMGALAGVSAVRLGRTAAAELSLA
;
A
#
# COMPACT_ATOMS: atom_id res chain seq x y z
N MET A 1 15.56 -2.28 26.22
CA MET A 1 14.95 -2.07 24.89
C MET A 1 13.43 -1.84 24.94
N MET A 2 12.63 -2.80 25.43
CA MET A 2 11.14 -2.69 25.41
C MET A 2 10.54 -1.46 26.10
N ARG A 3 11.13 -0.99 27.22
CA ARG A 3 10.70 0.27 27.87
C ARG A 3 10.88 1.50 26.98
N ALA A 4 11.98 1.57 26.23
CA ALA A 4 12.23 2.68 25.32
C ALA A 4 11.22 2.66 24.15
N ILE A 5 10.89 1.48 23.63
CA ILE A 5 9.84 1.30 22.63
C ILE A 5 8.48 1.74 23.17
N ALA A 6 8.10 1.29 24.37
CA ALA A 6 6.85 1.67 25.00
C ALA A 6 6.76 3.20 25.22
N ARG A 7 7.84 3.83 25.67
CA ARG A 7 7.91 5.29 25.83
C ARG A 7 7.83 6.02 24.47
N ALA A 8 8.45 5.47 23.42
CA ALA A 8 8.32 6.01 22.06
C ALA A 8 6.88 5.92 21.54
N MET A 9 6.13 4.87 21.88
CA MET A 9 4.71 4.74 21.49
C MET A 9 3.83 5.84 22.09
N LEU A 10 4.22 6.47 23.21
CA LEU A 10 3.49 7.63 23.71
C LEU A 10 3.43 8.75 22.69
N SER A 11 4.44 8.90 21.82
CA SER A 11 4.45 9.90 20.75
C SER A 11 3.32 9.73 19.72
N LEU A 12 2.72 8.54 19.66
CA LEU A 12 1.57 8.26 18.79
C LEU A 12 0.27 8.88 19.31
N TYR A 13 0.16 9.20 20.60
CA TYR A 13 -1.04 9.83 21.16
C TYR A 13 -1.22 11.27 20.65
N PRO A 14 -2.48 11.73 20.49
CA PRO A 14 -2.78 13.13 20.19
C PRO A 14 -2.05 14.07 21.15
N ARG A 15 -1.57 15.22 20.65
CA ARG A 15 -0.79 16.17 21.47
C ARG A 15 -1.52 16.57 22.76
N ALA A 16 -2.82 16.82 22.69
CA ALA A 16 -3.65 17.17 23.85
C ALA A 16 -3.71 16.04 24.90
N TRP A 17 -3.73 14.78 24.47
CA TRP A 17 -3.68 13.63 25.38
C TRP A 17 -2.31 13.48 26.03
N ARG A 18 -1.23 13.64 25.25
CA ARG A 18 0.13 13.60 25.78
C ARG A 18 0.37 14.68 26.82
N GLN A 19 -0.15 15.89 26.59
CA GLN A 19 -0.03 16.99 27.56
C GLN A 19 -0.78 16.72 28.86
N ARG A 20 -1.86 15.94 28.82
CA ARG A 20 -2.69 15.67 30.01
C ARG A 20 -2.28 14.42 30.77
N TYR A 21 -1.94 13.34 30.06
CA TYR A 21 -1.72 12.02 30.64
C TYR A 21 -0.33 11.44 30.31
N GLY A 22 0.47 12.13 29.51
CA GLY A 22 1.74 11.60 29.00
C GLY A 22 2.74 11.31 30.12
N ASP A 23 2.82 12.18 31.12
CA ASP A 23 3.72 12.04 32.26
C ASP A 23 3.26 10.89 33.17
N GLU A 24 1.97 10.83 33.51
CA GLU A 24 1.38 9.74 34.30
C GLU A 24 1.59 8.37 33.66
N VAL A 25 1.33 8.24 32.36
CA VAL A 25 1.54 6.97 31.63
C VAL A 25 3.04 6.68 31.49
N GLY A 26 3.88 7.71 31.34
CA GLY A 26 5.34 7.59 31.34
C GLY A 26 5.89 7.02 32.64
N ASP A 27 5.34 7.45 33.77
CA ASP A 27 5.69 6.97 35.11
C ASP A 27 5.22 5.53 35.33
N LEU A 28 4.02 5.17 34.85
CA LEU A 28 3.54 3.79 34.88
C LEU A 28 4.43 2.84 34.04
N ILE A 29 4.91 3.29 32.88
CA ILE A 29 5.85 2.53 32.04
C ILE A 29 7.22 2.40 32.73
N ALA A 30 7.65 3.41 33.50
CA ALA A 30 8.89 3.37 34.25
C ALA A 30 8.81 2.41 35.46
N ALA A 31 7.69 2.43 36.17
CA ALA A 31 7.47 1.65 37.39
C ALA A 31 7.35 0.14 37.13
N ARG A 32 6.95 -0.29 35.92
CA ARG A 32 6.73 -1.70 35.58
C ARG A 32 7.67 -2.21 34.47
N PRO A 33 7.96 -3.53 34.40
CA PRO A 33 8.65 -4.09 33.25
C PRO A 33 7.75 -4.02 32.01
N ALA A 34 8.17 -3.30 30.96
CA ALA A 34 7.42 -3.22 29.72
C ALA A 34 7.46 -4.55 28.96
N ARG A 35 6.28 -5.16 28.75
CA ARG A 35 6.12 -6.39 27.95
C ARG A 35 5.68 -6.04 26.53
N VAL A 36 5.80 -6.99 25.59
CA VAL A 36 5.29 -6.81 24.21
C VAL A 36 3.80 -6.46 24.22
N ARG A 37 3.02 -7.11 25.09
CA ARG A 37 1.61 -6.79 25.31
C ARG A 37 1.38 -5.32 25.69
N THR A 38 2.23 -4.73 26.54
CA THR A 38 2.14 -3.30 26.90
C THR A 38 2.32 -2.39 25.69
N VAL A 39 3.22 -2.73 24.76
CA VAL A 39 3.41 -1.97 23.53
C VAL A 39 2.17 -2.06 22.64
N ILE A 40 1.58 -3.25 22.50
CA ILE A 40 0.33 -3.46 21.74
C ILE A 40 -0.83 -2.69 22.38
N ASP A 41 -0.98 -2.76 23.69
CA ASP A 41 -2.03 -2.05 24.44
C ASP A 41 -1.88 -0.52 24.28
N LEU A 42 -0.65 0.00 24.30
CA LEU A 42 -0.37 1.43 24.06
C LEU A 42 -0.70 1.87 22.63
N ILE A 43 -0.41 1.04 21.63
CA ILE A 43 -0.79 1.28 20.23
C ILE A 43 -2.32 1.28 20.10
N GLY A 44 -3.00 0.32 20.73
CA GLY A 44 -4.45 0.22 20.77
C GLY A 44 -5.09 1.44 21.42
N GLY A 45 -4.59 1.88 22.57
CA GLY A 45 -5.06 3.08 23.26
C GLY A 45 -4.78 4.37 22.47
N ALA A 46 -3.65 4.46 21.77
CA ALA A 46 -3.37 5.59 20.88
C ALA A 46 -4.35 5.64 19.71
N ALA A 47 -4.63 4.48 19.10
CA ALA A 47 -5.63 4.37 18.03
C ALA A 47 -7.03 4.74 18.52
N ASP A 48 -7.45 4.23 19.69
CA ASP A 48 -8.73 4.56 20.30
C ASP A 48 -8.87 6.06 20.61
N ALA A 49 -7.83 6.68 21.15
CA ALA A 49 -7.80 8.12 21.42
C ALA A 49 -7.95 8.97 20.13
N TRP A 50 -7.41 8.47 19.01
CA TRP A 50 -7.58 9.08 17.71
C TRP A 50 -9.00 8.88 17.13
N PHE A 51 -9.57 7.68 17.24
CA PHE A 51 -10.95 7.42 16.81
C PHE A 51 -11.97 8.24 17.61
N HIS A 52 -11.74 8.39 18.92
CA HIS A 52 -12.60 9.15 19.83
C HIS A 52 -12.16 10.61 20.04
N HIS A 53 -11.35 11.17 19.14
CA HIS A 53 -10.81 12.53 19.28
C HIS A 53 -11.90 13.61 19.48
N LYS A 54 -13.14 13.39 19.02
CA LYS A 54 -14.28 14.29 19.22
C LYS A 54 -14.63 14.51 20.70
N ARG A 55 -14.24 13.60 21.60
CA ARG A 55 -14.43 13.73 23.06
C ARG A 55 -13.45 14.70 23.70
N ILE A 56 -12.48 15.25 22.95
CA ILE A 56 -11.46 16.16 23.45
C ILE A 56 -11.86 17.61 23.12
N PRO A 57 -12.14 18.45 24.12
CA PRO A 57 -12.41 19.87 23.90
C PRO A 57 -11.24 20.54 23.17
N GLY A 58 -11.52 21.21 22.05
CA GLY A 58 -10.51 21.93 21.25
C GLY A 58 -9.65 21.07 20.32
N ALA A 59 -9.87 19.75 20.24
CA ALA A 59 -9.14 18.92 19.29
C ALA A 59 -9.58 19.21 17.85
N LYS A 60 -8.61 19.56 17.00
CA LYS A 60 -8.82 19.58 15.55
C LYS A 60 -9.12 18.15 15.07
N PRO A 61 -10.04 17.96 14.12
CA PRO A 61 -10.34 16.64 13.59
C PRO A 61 -9.07 16.00 13.05
N LEU A 62 -8.77 14.76 13.49
CA LEU A 62 -7.64 14.02 12.96
C LEU A 62 -7.89 13.76 11.48
N ARG A 63 -7.05 14.35 10.64
CA ARG A 63 -7.00 13.99 9.22
C ARG A 63 -5.92 12.95 9.07
N VAL A 64 -6.28 11.68 9.20
CA VAL A 64 -5.38 10.60 8.81
C VAL A 64 -5.19 10.72 7.30
N PRO A 65 -3.96 10.88 6.80
CA PRO A 65 -3.74 10.94 5.36
C PRO A 65 -4.20 9.61 4.77
N LEU A 66 -5.02 9.68 3.72
CA LEU A 66 -5.56 8.50 3.04
C LEU A 66 -4.45 7.50 2.69
N ALA A 67 -3.28 7.99 2.25
CA ALA A 67 -2.12 7.17 1.97
C ALA A 67 -1.66 6.31 3.17
N ALA A 68 -1.74 6.81 4.40
CA ALA A 68 -1.41 6.02 5.59
C ALA A 68 -2.46 4.94 5.85
N VAL A 69 -3.76 5.27 5.73
CA VAL A 69 -4.85 4.27 5.85
C VAL A 69 -4.67 3.16 4.82
N LEU A 70 -4.42 3.54 3.57
CA LEU A 70 -4.20 2.60 2.47
C LEU A 70 -2.92 1.77 2.70
N SER A 71 -1.84 2.36 3.21
CA SER A 71 -0.61 1.62 3.50
C SER A 71 -0.83 0.57 4.59
N VAL A 72 -1.54 0.93 5.67
CA VAL A 72 -1.89 0.00 6.75
C VAL A 72 -2.81 -1.11 6.23
N ALA A 73 -3.82 -0.76 5.43
CA ALA A 73 -4.70 -1.75 4.80
C ALA A 73 -3.93 -2.71 3.88
N GLY A 74 -2.95 -2.21 3.12
CA GLY A 74 -2.09 -3.02 2.28
C GLY A 74 -1.20 -3.97 3.09
N VAL A 75 -0.63 -3.53 4.21
CA VAL A 75 0.12 -4.41 5.14
C VAL A 75 -0.80 -5.45 5.78
N ALA A 76 -2.02 -5.08 6.17
CA ALA A 76 -2.99 -6.02 6.71
C ALA A 76 -3.37 -7.10 5.68
N LEU A 77 -3.58 -6.70 4.42
CA LEU A 77 -3.81 -7.60 3.29
C LEU A 77 -2.64 -8.55 3.07
N TRP A 78 -1.42 -8.04 3.14
CA TRP A 78 -0.20 -8.84 3.06
C TRP A 78 -0.11 -9.91 4.14
N LEU A 79 -0.38 -9.54 5.39
CA LEU A 79 -0.35 -10.46 6.52
C LEU A 79 -1.43 -11.54 6.40
N LEU A 80 -2.64 -11.14 6.01
CA LEU A 80 -3.76 -12.05 5.76
C LEU A 80 -3.43 -13.06 4.66
N TRP A 81 -2.82 -12.60 3.57
CA TRP A 81 -2.35 -13.43 2.47
C TRP A 81 -1.33 -14.47 2.91
N SER A 82 -0.31 -14.03 3.67
CA SER A 82 0.78 -14.89 4.09
C SER A 82 0.31 -16.10 4.92
N GLN A 83 -0.81 -15.96 5.63
CA GLN A 83 -1.43 -17.05 6.39
C GLN A 83 -2.31 -17.92 5.50
N GLY A 84 -3.13 -17.31 4.65
CA GLY A 84 -4.04 -18.00 3.73
C GLY A 84 -3.31 -18.92 2.76
N VAL A 85 -2.18 -18.46 2.21
CA VAL A 85 -1.34 -19.27 1.30
C VAL A 85 -0.67 -20.43 2.02
N ARG A 86 -0.11 -20.18 3.20
CA ARG A 86 0.59 -21.21 3.99
C ARG A 86 -0.33 -22.35 4.40
N ALA A 87 -1.63 -22.07 4.58
CA ALA A 87 -2.63 -23.08 4.90
C ALA A 87 -3.01 -24.00 3.72
N VAL A 88 -2.64 -23.65 2.48
CA VAL A 88 -3.13 -24.31 1.26
C VAL A 88 -2.12 -25.31 0.69
N ALA A 89 -1.12 -25.72 1.48
CA ALA A 89 -0.16 -26.77 1.09
C ALA A 89 -0.85 -28.01 0.46
N GLY A 90 -2.07 -28.37 0.91
CA GLY A 90 -2.87 -29.45 0.34
C GLY A 90 -3.43 -29.24 -1.08
N ALA A 91 -3.71 -28.02 -1.54
CA ALA A 91 -4.32 -27.79 -2.87
C ALA A 91 -3.30 -27.73 -4.02
N HIS A 92 -2.00 -27.84 -3.71
CA HIS A 92 -0.93 -27.83 -4.71
C HIS A 92 -1.03 -29.03 -5.66
N GLY A 93 -1.46 -30.19 -5.15
CA GLY A 93 -1.70 -31.38 -5.96
C GLY A 93 -2.77 -31.13 -7.02
N ASP A 94 -3.92 -30.59 -6.63
CA ASP A 94 -5.08 -30.35 -7.51
C ASP A 94 -4.80 -29.28 -8.58
N TRP A 95 -4.03 -28.24 -8.24
CA TRP A 95 -3.61 -27.24 -9.21
C TRP A 95 -2.51 -27.74 -10.14
N ALA A 96 -1.63 -28.62 -9.68
CA ALA A 96 -0.63 -29.27 -10.53
C ALA A 96 -1.30 -30.23 -11.53
N THR A 97 -2.33 -30.98 -11.13
CA THR A 97 -3.13 -31.80 -12.04
C THR A 97 -3.92 -30.92 -13.02
N ALA A 98 -4.58 -29.85 -12.56
CA ALA A 98 -5.25 -28.90 -13.46
C ALA A 98 -4.28 -28.23 -14.46
N ALA A 99 -3.05 -27.94 -14.03
CA ALA A 99 -1.99 -27.44 -14.90
C ALA A 99 -1.47 -28.51 -15.90
N GLY A 100 -1.43 -29.78 -15.47
CA GLY A 100 -0.97 -30.93 -16.25
C GLY A 100 -1.98 -31.43 -17.29
N MET A 101 -3.28 -31.24 -17.08
CA MET A 101 -4.34 -31.61 -18.06
C MET A 101 -4.29 -30.78 -19.35
N GLY A 102 -3.47 -29.73 -19.41
CA GLY A 102 -3.45 -28.73 -20.48
C GLY A 102 -2.42 -28.89 -21.61
N GLY A 103 -1.52 -29.88 -21.60
CA GLY A 103 -0.76 -30.21 -22.82
C GLY A 103 0.69 -30.65 -22.67
N THR A 104 1.02 -31.59 -23.55
CA THR A 104 2.30 -32.22 -23.83
C THR A 104 3.35 -31.27 -24.45
N ALA A 105 4.60 -31.49 -24.05
CA ALA A 105 5.87 -31.26 -24.75
C ALA A 105 6.42 -29.84 -25.07
N SER A 106 5.66 -28.74 -25.18
CA SER A 106 6.33 -27.44 -25.47
C SER A 106 5.60 -26.14 -25.14
N GLY A 107 4.31 -26.16 -24.79
CA GLY A 107 3.55 -24.95 -24.46
C GLY A 107 2.99 -25.05 -23.06
N GLY A 108 3.44 -24.20 -22.12
CA GLY A 108 2.90 -24.17 -20.77
C GLY A 108 1.37 -24.19 -20.77
N GLY A 109 0.78 -25.08 -19.96
CA GLY A 109 -0.66 -25.29 -19.89
C GLY A 109 -1.44 -24.00 -19.57
N ALA A 110 -2.76 -24.02 -19.74
CA ALA A 110 -3.62 -22.84 -19.56
C ALA A 110 -3.40 -22.12 -18.21
N ALA A 111 -3.16 -22.86 -17.13
CA ALA A 111 -2.86 -22.31 -15.81
C ALA A 111 -1.55 -21.49 -15.78
N ALA A 112 -0.50 -21.94 -16.49
CA ALA A 112 0.75 -21.20 -16.59
C ALA A 112 0.57 -19.88 -17.35
N ARG A 113 -0.21 -19.89 -18.45
CA ARG A 113 -0.52 -18.66 -19.21
C ARG A 113 -1.32 -17.64 -18.40
N LEU A 114 -2.32 -18.11 -17.65
CA LEU A 114 -3.11 -17.25 -16.75
C LEU A 114 -2.24 -16.65 -15.65
N ARG A 115 -1.34 -17.45 -15.07
CA ARG A 115 -0.35 -16.96 -14.09
C ARG A 115 0.55 -15.89 -14.69
N ASP A 116 1.12 -16.14 -15.86
CA ASP A 116 2.04 -15.21 -16.51
C ASP A 116 1.32 -13.89 -16.85
N LEU A 117 0.09 -13.98 -17.35
CA LEU A 117 -0.76 -12.82 -17.61
C LEU A 117 -1.03 -12.01 -16.33
N ALA A 118 -1.43 -12.66 -15.23
CA ALA A 118 -1.66 -12.00 -13.95
C ALA A 118 -0.38 -11.29 -13.45
N THR A 119 0.75 -11.99 -13.50
CA THR A 119 2.06 -11.47 -13.09
C THR A 119 2.45 -10.25 -13.91
N VAL A 120 2.37 -10.33 -15.23
CA VAL A 120 2.70 -9.20 -16.13
C VAL A 120 1.80 -8.00 -15.86
N LEU A 121 0.49 -8.20 -15.65
CA LEU A 121 -0.44 -7.12 -15.37
C LEU A 121 -0.16 -6.44 -14.01
N HIS A 122 0.12 -7.21 -12.95
CA HIS A 122 0.48 -6.64 -11.65
C HIS A 122 1.83 -5.92 -11.65
N VAL A 123 2.85 -6.52 -12.29
CA VAL A 123 4.17 -5.88 -12.44
C VAL A 123 4.05 -4.60 -13.28
N GLY A 124 3.31 -4.66 -14.38
CA GLY A 124 3.02 -3.50 -15.22
C GLY A 124 2.31 -2.39 -14.44
N ALA A 125 1.28 -2.73 -13.65
CA ALA A 125 0.59 -1.79 -12.79
C ALA A 125 1.53 -1.13 -11.75
N SER A 126 2.38 -1.92 -11.10
CA SER A 126 3.38 -1.41 -10.16
C SER A 126 4.41 -0.50 -10.84
N ALA A 127 4.91 -0.88 -12.02
CA ALA A 127 5.83 -0.07 -12.80
C ALA A 127 5.20 1.26 -13.23
N MET A 128 3.95 1.24 -13.72
CA MET A 128 3.19 2.45 -14.06
C MET A 128 2.98 3.36 -12.85
N ALA A 129 2.70 2.79 -11.67
CA ALA A 129 2.58 3.55 -10.43
C ALA A 129 3.91 4.25 -10.09
N LEU A 130 5.05 3.57 -10.18
CA LEU A 130 6.36 4.18 -9.91
C LEU A 130 6.73 5.25 -10.95
N LEU A 131 6.51 4.96 -12.23
CA LEU A 131 6.76 5.92 -13.31
C LEU A 131 5.88 7.17 -13.17
N SER A 132 4.65 7.04 -12.66
CA SER A 132 3.74 8.16 -12.45
C SER A 132 4.31 9.25 -11.56
N VAL A 133 5.15 8.89 -10.59
CA VAL A 133 5.77 9.85 -9.66
C VAL A 133 7.22 10.15 -9.99
N ALA A 134 7.89 9.36 -10.81
CA ALA A 134 9.25 9.65 -11.25
C ALA A 134 9.31 11.02 -11.95
N THR A 135 8.37 11.30 -12.85
CA THR A 135 8.28 12.60 -13.54
C THR A 135 8.00 13.74 -12.56
N LEU A 136 7.05 13.56 -11.63
CA LEU A 136 6.73 14.53 -10.59
C LEU A 136 7.93 14.83 -9.67
N ILE A 137 8.69 13.80 -9.30
CA ILE A 137 9.91 13.93 -8.47
C ILE A 137 10.96 14.75 -9.21
N MET A 138 11.18 14.48 -10.50
CA MET A 138 12.13 15.24 -11.32
C MET A 138 11.74 16.72 -11.41
N THR A 139 10.45 17.02 -11.68
CA THR A 139 9.95 18.40 -11.69
C THR A 139 10.11 19.07 -10.33
N CYS A 140 9.77 18.38 -9.23
CA CYS A 140 9.97 18.90 -7.88
C CYS A 140 11.44 19.12 -7.54
N HIS A 141 12.34 18.25 -7.99
CA HIS A 141 13.77 18.40 -7.78
C HIS A 141 14.28 19.70 -8.43
N THR A 142 13.92 19.94 -9.68
CA THR A 142 14.24 21.18 -10.40
C THR A 142 13.63 22.40 -9.71
N ALA A 143 12.34 22.34 -9.39
CA ALA A 143 11.63 23.43 -8.73
C ALA A 143 12.23 23.79 -7.37
N SER A 144 12.74 22.81 -6.61
CA SER A 144 13.33 23.03 -5.29
C SER A 144 14.65 23.82 -5.31
N ARG A 145 15.33 23.85 -6.47
CA ARG A 145 16.64 24.48 -6.68
C ARG A 145 16.56 25.83 -7.40
N HIS A 146 15.55 26.03 -8.24
CA HIS A 146 15.47 27.22 -9.09
C HIS A 146 14.80 28.41 -8.37
N SER A 147 15.42 29.60 -8.42
CA SER A 147 14.92 30.82 -7.77
C SER A 147 13.66 31.40 -8.41
N LEU A 148 13.39 31.06 -9.67
CA LEU A 148 12.19 31.49 -10.41
C LEU A 148 10.87 31.00 -9.78
N TYR A 149 10.91 29.96 -8.94
CA TYR A 149 9.73 29.49 -8.23
C TYR A 149 9.54 30.22 -6.90
N GLY A 150 8.28 30.56 -6.59
CA GLY A 150 7.90 31.15 -5.30
C GLY A 150 8.31 30.28 -4.11
N ALA A 151 8.50 30.91 -2.94
CA ALA A 151 8.96 30.24 -1.72
C ALA A 151 8.09 29.03 -1.33
N VAL A 152 6.77 29.15 -1.48
CA VAL A 152 5.81 28.07 -1.21
C VAL A 152 6.06 26.86 -2.10
N THR A 153 6.15 27.06 -3.43
CA THR A 153 6.44 25.97 -4.39
C THR A 153 7.76 25.28 -4.06
N ARG A 154 8.83 26.04 -3.76
CA ARG A 154 10.13 25.45 -3.41
C ARG A 154 10.05 24.60 -2.14
N MET A 155 9.35 25.07 -1.11
CA MET A 155 9.19 24.33 0.14
C MET A 155 8.38 23.04 -0.07
N THR A 156 7.27 23.11 -0.81
CA THR A 156 6.45 21.96 -1.18
C THR A 156 7.26 20.95 -1.99
N ALA A 157 8.01 21.41 -3.00
CA ALA A 157 8.84 20.56 -3.84
C ALA A 157 9.94 19.84 -3.04
N ARG A 158 10.59 20.52 -2.07
CA ARG A 158 11.53 19.87 -1.14
C ARG A 158 10.86 18.77 -0.31
N ARG A 159 9.65 19.02 0.19
CA ARG A 159 8.89 18.01 0.96
C ARG A 159 8.57 16.78 0.09
N VAL A 160 8.20 16.98 -1.18
CA VAL A 160 7.98 15.87 -2.12
C VAL A 160 9.24 15.04 -2.30
N VAL A 161 10.39 15.68 -2.55
CA VAL A 161 11.68 14.97 -2.74
C VAL A 161 12.09 14.19 -1.48
N VAL A 162 12.02 14.82 -0.31
CA VAL A 162 12.34 14.15 0.97
C VAL A 162 11.40 12.97 1.21
N THR A 163 10.10 13.15 0.96
CA THR A 163 9.11 12.08 1.11
C THR A 163 9.39 10.95 0.12
N ALA A 164 9.76 11.26 -1.13
CA ALA A 164 10.09 10.25 -2.13
C ALA A 164 11.31 9.40 -1.71
N VAL A 165 12.35 10.01 -1.14
CA VAL A 165 13.51 9.28 -0.59
C VAL A 165 13.08 8.38 0.57
N LEU A 166 12.25 8.89 1.49
CA LEU A 166 11.74 8.10 2.61
C LEU A 166 10.85 6.94 2.15
N LEU A 167 10.12 7.09 1.04
CA LEU A 167 9.28 6.05 0.45
C LEU A 167 10.06 5.06 -0.42
N ALA A 168 11.24 5.42 -0.92
CA ALA A 168 12.05 4.54 -1.76
C ALA A 168 12.45 3.26 -1.01
N LEU A 169 12.80 3.37 0.28
CA LEU A 169 13.15 2.23 1.12
C LEU A 169 11.97 1.23 1.29
N PRO A 170 10.78 1.62 1.77
CA PRO A 170 9.68 0.67 1.90
C PRO A 170 9.22 0.10 0.55
N VAL A 171 9.24 0.89 -0.53
CA VAL A 171 8.95 0.39 -1.88
C VAL A 171 9.98 -0.67 -2.30
N ALA A 172 11.27 -0.42 -2.08
CA ALA A 172 12.33 -1.38 -2.38
C ALA A 172 12.21 -2.65 -1.52
N LEU A 173 11.86 -2.52 -0.24
CA LEU A 173 11.62 -3.66 0.65
C LEU A 173 10.43 -4.51 0.20
N VAL A 174 9.33 -3.87 -0.21
CA VAL A 174 8.14 -4.54 -0.79
C VAL A 174 8.49 -5.23 -2.11
N GLY A 175 9.30 -4.58 -2.97
CA GLY A 175 9.78 -5.19 -4.21
C GLY A 175 10.72 -6.37 -3.96
N LEU A 176 11.63 -6.25 -2.98
CA LEU A 176 12.55 -7.31 -2.59
C LEU A 176 11.81 -8.49 -1.96
N SER A 177 10.77 -8.25 -1.15
CA SER A 177 9.93 -9.33 -0.62
C SER A 177 9.15 -10.04 -1.71
N PHE A 178 8.65 -9.32 -2.73
CA PHE A 178 8.03 -9.93 -3.90
C PHE A 178 9.03 -10.79 -4.67
N TYR A 179 10.22 -10.23 -4.95
CA TYR A 179 11.28 -10.94 -5.66
C TYR A 179 11.75 -12.18 -4.91
N SER A 180 11.95 -12.10 -3.59
CA SER A 180 12.38 -13.26 -2.80
C SER A 180 11.34 -14.38 -2.77
N LEU A 181 10.04 -14.05 -2.81
CA LEU A 181 8.96 -15.03 -2.88
C LEU A 181 8.78 -15.66 -4.26
N THR A 182 9.13 -14.93 -5.32
CA THR A 182 8.94 -15.38 -6.71
C THR A 182 10.19 -16.04 -7.30
N ALA A 183 11.38 -15.57 -6.94
CA ALA A 183 12.68 -16.05 -7.45
C ALA A 183 13.40 -17.01 -6.47
N GLY A 184 13.15 -16.87 -5.17
CA GLY A 184 13.76 -17.70 -4.15
C GLY A 184 13.05 -19.06 -4.06
N HIS A 185 13.73 -20.14 -4.45
CA HIS A 185 13.31 -21.53 -4.24
C HIS A 185 13.21 -21.92 -2.73
N ALA A 186 13.23 -20.94 -1.82
CA ALA A 186 13.27 -21.11 -0.37
C ALA A 186 11.88 -21.03 0.30
N GLY A 187 10.82 -20.75 -0.46
CA GLY A 187 9.43 -20.88 -0.01
C GLY A 187 8.81 -22.20 -0.47
N PRO A 188 7.79 -22.74 0.24
CA PRO A 188 6.99 -23.83 -0.32
C PRO A 188 6.45 -23.38 -1.69
N PRO A 189 6.51 -24.25 -2.72
CA PRO A 189 6.04 -23.87 -4.06
C PRO A 189 4.60 -23.42 -3.93
N VAL A 190 4.28 -22.19 -4.34
CA VAL A 190 2.97 -21.55 -4.08
C VAL A 190 1.90 -21.94 -5.10
N GLY A 191 2.28 -22.77 -6.08
CA GLY A 191 1.49 -23.09 -7.25
C GLY A 191 1.22 -21.87 -8.15
N PRO A 192 0.65 -22.09 -9.35
CA PRO A 192 0.35 -21.00 -10.28
C PRO A 192 -0.59 -19.94 -9.70
N LEU A 193 -1.53 -20.34 -8.85
CA LEU A 193 -2.46 -19.41 -8.21
C LEU A 193 -1.76 -18.50 -7.19
N GLY A 194 -0.92 -19.06 -6.32
CA GLY A 194 -0.20 -18.28 -5.31
C GLY A 194 0.75 -17.26 -5.95
N GLU A 195 1.44 -17.65 -7.02
CA GLU A 195 2.30 -16.76 -7.80
C GLU A 195 1.49 -15.65 -8.50
N ALA A 196 0.37 -15.99 -9.14
CA ALA A 196 -0.51 -15.01 -9.79
C ALA A 196 -1.07 -13.99 -8.79
N MET A 197 -1.46 -14.46 -7.60
CA MET A 197 -2.04 -13.64 -6.55
C MET A 197 -1.02 -12.74 -5.86
N ALA A 198 0.26 -13.11 -5.79
CA ALA A 198 1.29 -12.35 -5.11
C ALA A 198 1.35 -10.89 -5.60
N GLY A 199 1.21 -10.65 -6.90
CA GLY A 199 1.19 -9.30 -7.46
C GLY A 199 0.03 -8.43 -6.96
N GLY A 200 -1.13 -9.05 -6.71
CA GLY A 200 -2.36 -8.39 -6.26
C GLY A 200 -2.30 -7.82 -4.84
N PHE A 201 -1.33 -8.26 -4.04
CA PHE A 201 -1.10 -7.74 -2.69
C PHE A 201 -0.06 -6.62 -2.65
N HIS A 202 1.00 -6.73 -3.45
CA HIS A 202 2.07 -5.72 -3.47
C HIS A 202 1.64 -4.45 -4.22
N THR A 203 0.91 -4.61 -5.33
CA THR A 203 0.55 -3.48 -6.19
C THR A 203 -0.29 -2.42 -5.45
N PRO A 204 -1.33 -2.77 -4.66
CA PRO A 204 -2.06 -1.80 -3.86
C PRO A 204 -1.20 -1.07 -2.81
N ILE A 205 -0.22 -1.74 -2.21
CA ILE A 205 0.72 -1.12 -1.26
C ILE A 205 1.56 -0.06 -1.98
N ILE A 206 2.11 -0.40 -3.15
CA ILE A 206 2.90 0.54 -3.96
C ILE A 206 2.05 1.74 -4.36
N LEU A 207 0.84 1.52 -4.86
CA LEU A 207 -0.11 2.59 -5.21
C LEU A 207 -0.41 3.50 -4.00
N ALA A 208 -0.63 2.91 -2.82
CA ALA A 208 -0.89 3.64 -1.58
C ALA A 208 0.29 4.50 -1.12
N LEU A 209 1.51 3.94 -1.13
CA LEU A 209 2.72 4.65 -0.75
C LEU A 209 2.96 5.84 -1.68
N VAL A 210 2.89 5.59 -2.99
CA VAL A 210 3.15 6.57 -4.05
C VAL A 210 2.14 7.72 -4.05
N LEU A 211 0.87 7.47 -3.68
CA LEU A 211 -0.20 8.50 -3.58
C LEU A 211 0.17 9.69 -2.68
N SER A 212 1.07 9.49 -1.71
CA SER A 212 1.54 10.55 -0.80
C SER A 212 2.18 11.72 -1.56
N LEU A 213 2.89 11.43 -2.66
CA LEU A 213 3.64 12.43 -3.41
C LEU A 213 2.74 13.45 -4.14
N PRO A 214 1.78 13.04 -5.00
CA PRO A 214 0.85 13.99 -5.62
C PRO A 214 -0.03 14.69 -4.57
N THR A 215 -0.31 14.04 -3.44
CA THR A 215 -1.03 14.68 -2.32
C THR A 215 -0.25 15.87 -1.76
N ILE A 216 1.05 15.71 -1.49
CA ILE A 216 1.90 16.81 -1.00
C ILE A 216 2.08 17.88 -2.10
N ALA A 217 2.37 17.46 -3.33
CA ALA A 217 2.61 18.36 -4.46
C ALA A 217 1.39 19.24 -4.80
N SER A 218 0.17 18.76 -4.54
CA SER A 218 -1.07 19.52 -4.77
C SER A 218 -1.17 20.82 -3.99
N GLY A 219 -0.37 20.99 -2.93
CA GLY A 219 -0.28 22.26 -2.17
C GLY A 219 0.50 23.38 -2.87
N ALA A 220 0.98 23.18 -4.09
CA ALA A 220 1.62 24.21 -4.90
C ALA A 220 0.92 24.31 -6.28
N PRO A 221 0.16 25.38 -6.55
CA PRO A 221 -0.62 25.53 -7.79
C PRO A 221 0.23 25.42 -9.07
N SER A 222 1.49 25.88 -9.01
CA SER A 222 2.45 25.80 -10.13
C SER A 222 2.84 24.37 -10.53
N LEU A 223 2.51 23.36 -9.72
CA LEU A 223 2.74 21.93 -10.00
C LEU A 223 1.46 21.19 -10.44
N SER A 224 0.35 21.90 -10.66
CA SER A 224 -0.97 21.31 -10.90
C SER A 224 -1.03 20.42 -12.16
N SER A 225 -0.31 20.79 -13.23
CA SER A 225 -0.18 19.99 -14.45
C SER A 225 0.52 18.65 -14.19
N ASP A 226 1.66 18.67 -13.46
CA ASP A 226 2.42 17.47 -13.10
C ASP A 226 1.62 16.56 -12.17
N VAL A 227 0.94 17.12 -11.16
CA VAL A 227 0.05 16.37 -10.25
C VAL A 227 -1.07 15.69 -11.03
N ARG A 228 -1.66 16.37 -12.01
CA ARG A 228 -2.69 15.78 -12.88
C ARG A 228 -2.14 14.67 -13.76
N GLY A 229 -0.94 14.84 -14.32
CA GLY A 229 -0.26 13.81 -15.10
C GLY A 229 -0.01 12.55 -14.28
N ALA A 230 0.59 12.70 -13.09
CA ALA A 230 0.81 11.62 -12.14
C ALA A 230 -0.51 10.93 -11.75
N GLY A 231 -1.56 11.70 -11.49
CA GLY A 231 -2.87 11.15 -11.11
C GLY A 231 -3.54 10.33 -12.21
N LYS A 232 -3.38 10.71 -13.49
CA LYS A 232 -3.88 9.89 -14.62
C LYS A 232 -3.15 8.56 -14.71
N LEU A 233 -1.82 8.57 -14.60
CA LEU A 233 -1.01 7.34 -14.65
C LEU A 233 -1.30 6.42 -13.46
N LEU A 234 -1.51 6.97 -12.25
CA LEU A 234 -1.95 6.20 -11.09
C LEU A 234 -3.34 5.57 -11.30
N ALA A 235 -4.26 6.29 -11.95
CA ALA A 235 -5.57 5.73 -12.28
C ALA A 235 -5.46 4.57 -13.28
N VAL A 236 -4.61 4.69 -14.31
CA VAL A 236 -4.33 3.59 -15.24
C VAL A 236 -3.73 2.40 -14.50
N ALA A 237 -2.74 2.62 -13.63
CA ALA A 237 -2.15 1.57 -12.81
C ALA A 237 -3.19 0.85 -11.93
N ALA A 238 -4.12 1.60 -11.32
CA ALA A 238 -5.21 1.03 -10.54
C ALA A 238 -6.17 0.17 -11.38
N VAL A 239 -6.52 0.62 -12.59
CA VAL A 239 -7.35 -0.16 -13.52
C VAL A 239 -6.64 -1.44 -13.96
N SER A 240 -5.36 -1.35 -14.32
CA SER A 240 -4.55 -2.52 -14.68
C SER A 240 -4.44 -3.52 -13.52
N ASN A 241 -4.29 -3.04 -12.29
CA ASN A 241 -4.32 -3.89 -11.10
C ASN A 241 -5.68 -4.60 -10.93
N ALA A 242 -6.79 -3.93 -11.23
CA ALA A 242 -8.10 -4.55 -11.16
C ALA A 242 -8.29 -5.63 -12.24
N ILE A 243 -7.83 -5.37 -13.47
CA ILE A 243 -7.87 -6.33 -14.58
C ILE A 243 -7.02 -7.57 -14.26
N ALA A 244 -5.89 -7.40 -13.58
CA ALA A 244 -5.01 -8.50 -13.18
C ALA A 244 -5.67 -9.55 -12.28
N TRP A 245 -6.75 -9.19 -11.58
CA TRP A 245 -7.54 -10.14 -10.78
C TRP A 245 -8.44 -11.07 -11.63
N VAL A 246 -8.69 -10.75 -12.90
CA VAL A 246 -9.48 -11.61 -13.80
C VAL A 246 -8.80 -12.98 -14.03
N PRO A 247 -7.53 -13.06 -14.48
CA PRO A 247 -6.86 -14.35 -14.62
C PRO A 247 -6.70 -15.10 -13.28
N VAL A 248 -6.54 -14.38 -12.17
CA VAL A 248 -6.53 -14.97 -10.82
C VAL A 248 -7.87 -15.64 -10.49
N ALA A 249 -8.99 -14.96 -10.76
CA ALA A 249 -10.33 -15.52 -10.52
C ALA A 249 -10.57 -16.77 -11.38
N ILE A 250 -10.11 -16.77 -12.64
CA ILE A 250 -10.19 -17.96 -13.51
C ILE A 250 -9.36 -19.11 -12.92
N LEU A 251 -8.13 -18.83 -12.45
CA LEU A 251 -7.30 -19.84 -11.78
C LEU A 251 -7.98 -20.39 -10.52
N MET A 252 -8.63 -19.54 -9.72
CA MET A 252 -9.40 -19.98 -8.55
C MET A 252 -10.56 -20.91 -8.95
N LEU A 253 -11.29 -20.57 -10.03
CA LEU A 253 -12.41 -21.37 -10.53
C LEU A 253 -11.96 -22.76 -11.00
N LEU A 254 -10.84 -22.84 -11.73
CA LEU A 254 -10.23 -24.10 -12.16
C LEU A 254 -9.80 -24.98 -10.98
N GLY A 255 -9.47 -24.35 -9.85
CA GLY A 255 -8.99 -25.00 -8.64
C GLY A 255 -10.03 -25.32 -7.58
N MET A 256 -11.30 -24.93 -7.76
CA MET A 256 -12.32 -25.01 -6.70
C MET A 256 -12.51 -26.38 -6.03
N PRO A 257 -12.42 -27.53 -6.73
CA PRO A 257 -12.68 -28.83 -6.11
C PRO A 257 -11.77 -29.16 -4.91
N GLY A 258 -10.55 -28.59 -4.85
CA GLY A 258 -9.56 -28.84 -3.81
C GLY A 258 -9.41 -27.74 -2.77
N VAL A 259 -10.19 -26.66 -2.86
CA VAL A 259 -9.95 -25.43 -2.11
C VAL A 259 -10.99 -25.23 -1.01
N THR A 260 -10.53 -24.87 0.18
CA THR A 260 -11.43 -24.58 1.30
C THR A 260 -12.14 -23.23 1.13
N TRP A 261 -13.43 -23.16 1.49
CA TRP A 261 -14.21 -21.92 1.47
C TRP A 261 -13.55 -20.72 2.18
N PRO A 262 -12.90 -20.87 3.35
CA PRO A 262 -12.17 -19.78 4.00
C PRO A 262 -11.08 -19.17 3.11
N PHE A 263 -10.36 -19.98 2.34
CA PHE A 263 -9.37 -19.46 1.41
C PHE A 263 -10.01 -18.63 0.30
N VAL A 264 -11.09 -19.15 -0.32
CA VAL A 264 -11.83 -18.41 -1.36
C VAL A 264 -12.32 -17.07 -0.82
N ALA A 265 -12.91 -17.06 0.37
CA ALA A 265 -13.37 -15.83 1.01
C ALA A 265 -12.24 -14.84 1.25
N VAL A 266 -11.10 -15.28 1.78
CA VAL A 266 -9.92 -14.43 1.99
C VAL A 266 -9.37 -13.88 0.66
N ALA A 267 -9.28 -14.71 -0.38
CA ALA A 267 -8.82 -14.31 -1.69
C ALA A 267 -9.74 -13.26 -2.33
N VAL A 268 -11.07 -13.47 -2.27
CA VAL A 268 -12.07 -12.52 -2.78
C VAL A 268 -12.06 -11.21 -2.00
N LEU A 269 -12.07 -11.26 -0.66
CA LEU A 269 -11.99 -10.06 0.17
C LEU A 269 -10.71 -9.28 -0.11
N SER A 270 -9.61 -9.99 -0.35
CA SER A 270 -8.33 -9.39 -0.67
C SER A 270 -8.32 -8.74 -2.05
N ALA A 271 -8.92 -9.38 -3.05
CA ALA A 271 -9.13 -8.80 -4.37
C ALA A 271 -9.96 -7.52 -4.29
N LEU A 272 -11.11 -7.57 -3.61
CA LEU A 272 -11.99 -6.42 -3.42
C LEU A 272 -11.29 -5.27 -2.69
N ALA A 273 -10.55 -5.57 -1.62
CA ALA A 273 -9.80 -4.56 -0.89
C ALA A 273 -8.67 -3.97 -1.75
N GLY A 274 -7.92 -4.78 -2.48
CA GLY A 274 -6.86 -4.32 -3.38
C GLY A 274 -7.40 -3.44 -4.53
N ILE A 275 -8.51 -3.84 -5.14
CA ILE A 275 -9.22 -3.05 -6.17
C ILE A 275 -9.73 -1.74 -5.57
N GLY A 276 -10.39 -1.79 -4.41
CA GLY A 276 -10.92 -0.62 -3.71
C GLY A 276 -9.82 0.38 -3.34
N MET A 277 -8.70 -0.11 -2.81
CA MET A 277 -7.53 0.72 -2.51
C MET A 277 -6.95 1.39 -3.76
N GLY A 278 -6.79 0.63 -4.85
CA GLY A 278 -6.31 1.17 -6.12
C GLY A 278 -7.25 2.23 -6.68
N ALA A 279 -8.56 1.96 -6.69
CA ALA A 279 -9.57 2.91 -7.15
C ALA A 279 -9.58 4.19 -6.32
N LEU A 280 -9.52 4.08 -4.98
CA LEU A 280 -9.43 5.23 -4.08
C LEU A 280 -8.17 6.05 -4.33
N ALA A 281 -7.03 5.42 -4.57
CA ALA A 281 -5.79 6.11 -4.91
C ALA A 281 -5.91 6.86 -6.24
N GLY A 282 -6.39 6.20 -7.30
CA GLY A 282 -6.60 6.81 -8.61
C GLY A 282 -7.58 8.00 -8.58
N VAL A 283 -8.76 7.81 -7.96
CA VAL A 283 -9.77 8.87 -7.83
C VAL A 283 -9.24 10.05 -7.04
N SER A 284 -8.52 9.80 -5.94
CA SER A 284 -7.95 10.86 -5.11
C SER A 284 -6.91 11.66 -5.89
N ALA A 285 -6.01 11.00 -6.61
CA ALA A 285 -5.00 11.67 -7.41
C ALA A 285 -5.61 12.54 -8.53
N VAL A 286 -6.66 12.06 -9.19
CA VAL A 286 -7.40 12.85 -10.19
C VAL A 286 -8.09 14.06 -9.57
N ARG A 287 -8.71 13.91 -8.39
CA ARG A 287 -9.36 15.03 -7.68
C ARG A 287 -8.35 16.10 -7.29
N LEU A 288 -7.19 15.72 -6.75
CA LEU A 288 -6.12 16.64 -6.38
C LEU A 288 -5.62 17.47 -7.58
N GLY A 289 -5.49 16.86 -8.76
CA GLY A 289 -5.10 17.57 -9.99
C GLY A 289 -6.18 18.52 -10.55
N ARG A 290 -7.44 18.37 -10.14
CA ARG A 290 -8.53 19.31 -10.50
C ARG A 290 -8.57 20.50 -9.55
N THR A 291 -8.48 20.25 -8.24
CA THR A 291 -8.50 21.31 -7.22
C THR A 291 -7.34 22.28 -7.39
N ALA A 292 -6.12 21.76 -7.60
CA ALA A 292 -4.93 22.59 -7.79
C ALA A 292 -5.02 23.50 -9.04
N ALA A 293 -5.74 23.07 -10.09
CA ALA A 293 -5.93 23.88 -11.29
C ALA A 293 -7.02 24.95 -11.13
N ALA A 294 -8.06 24.67 -10.35
CA ALA A 294 -9.10 25.65 -10.04
C ALA A 294 -8.54 26.83 -9.23
N GLU A 295 -7.65 26.54 -8.27
CA GLU A 295 -6.98 27.59 -7.48
C GLU A 295 -6.11 28.50 -8.36
N LEU A 296 -5.46 27.96 -9.39
CA LEU A 296 -4.64 28.74 -10.33
C LEU A 296 -5.48 29.65 -11.24
N SER A 297 -6.75 29.31 -11.51
CA SER A 297 -7.65 30.17 -12.29
C SER A 297 -8.24 31.34 -11.51
N LEU A 298 -8.10 31.34 -10.18
CA LEU A 298 -8.61 32.39 -9.29
C LEU A 298 -7.51 33.36 -8.81
N ALA A 299 -6.24 33.01 -9.02
CA ALA A 299 -5.07 33.80 -8.62
C ALA A 299 -4.55 34.62 -9.81
#